data_AF-A0A923YMX9-F1
#
_entry.id   AF-A0A923YMX9-F1
#
_cell.length_a   1.000
_cell.length_b   1.000
_cell.length_c   1.000
_cell.angle_alpha   90.00
_cell.angle_beta   90.00
_cell.angle_gamma   90.00
#
_symmetry.space_group_name_H-M   'P 1'
#
loop_
_entity.id
_entity.type
_entity.pdbx_description
1 polymer ?
#
loop_
_entity_poly.entity_id
_entity_poly.type
_entity_poly.pdbx_seq_one_letter_code
_entity_poly.pdbx_strand_id
1 'polypeptide(L)'
;MINFPIFLSVVLVVRNQSNELHLILAGITDAISPLVSDYELIIVDNASIDDSVATLRKLTDEGGQPNLQVYALTKEVDSDTASWVGLENALGDFVAVIDPLTDDISFLPEMLDKAVSGADVVFASNAQKSTQSFAYRGAYAIFNLLYKWFNGIHLANEAPQYRVLSKRVINFILQHPQPSMTYRHLPATGGFARANLNYSAMPRIKHTKHLGESIDRGMRLLVSTTRAPMRLVTSLSLFGAVANLLYSIYVVAVGFFKVDVAPGWISLSLQQSGMFFLISLVLLVLGEYILNMVSLQNEGPLYHVGQEFTSARMTRHEKLNIEVVASMPRETPRTSPDRVA
;
A
#
# COMPACT_ATOMS: atom_id res chain seq x y z
N MET A 1 -30.28 7.41 -16.75
CA MET A 1 -29.23 7.45 -15.71
C MET A 1 -28.98 6.01 -15.29
N ILE A 2 -27.73 5.57 -15.39
CA ILE A 2 -27.33 4.24 -14.91
C ILE A 2 -27.36 4.34 -13.39
N ASN A 3 -28.19 3.53 -12.73
CA ASN A 3 -28.25 3.43 -11.27
C ASN A 3 -28.02 1.98 -10.89
N PHE A 4 -26.93 1.72 -10.18
CA PHE A 4 -26.60 0.39 -9.67
C PHE A 4 -27.20 0.19 -8.27
N PRO A 5 -27.97 -0.88 -8.02
CA PRO A 5 -28.56 -1.18 -6.71
C PRO A 5 -27.54 -1.80 -5.76
N ILE A 6 -26.42 -1.09 -5.53
CA ILE A 6 -25.28 -1.54 -4.73
C ILE A 6 -24.92 -0.50 -3.67
N PHE A 7 -24.27 -0.95 -2.61
CA PHE A 7 -23.55 -0.08 -1.69
C PHE A 7 -22.08 0.01 -2.10
N LEU A 8 -21.61 1.21 -2.45
CA LEU A 8 -20.24 1.44 -2.93
C LEU A 8 -19.38 2.15 -1.88
N SER A 9 -18.26 1.56 -1.50
CA SER A 9 -17.23 2.28 -0.73
C SER A 9 -16.18 2.85 -1.66
N VAL A 10 -15.82 4.11 -1.49
CA VAL A 10 -14.71 4.72 -2.25
C VAL A 10 -13.60 5.10 -1.30
N VAL A 11 -12.46 4.45 -1.48
CA VAL A 11 -11.24 4.63 -0.69
C VAL A 11 -10.31 5.59 -1.42
N LEU A 12 -9.92 6.66 -0.72
CA LEU A 12 -9.03 7.71 -1.18
C LEU A 12 -7.84 7.78 -0.23
N VAL A 13 -6.61 7.77 -0.76
CA VAL A 13 -5.41 8.01 0.03
C VAL A 13 -4.95 9.43 -0.20
N VAL A 14 -4.82 10.21 0.87
CA VAL A 14 -4.45 11.62 0.79
C VAL A 14 -3.19 11.89 1.61
N ARG A 15 -2.37 12.82 1.14
CA ARG A 15 -1.26 13.38 1.91
C ARG A 15 -0.96 14.81 1.49
N ASN A 16 -0.96 15.73 2.46
CA ASN A 16 -0.64 17.15 2.27
C ASN A 16 -1.48 17.85 1.19
N GLN A 17 -2.81 17.71 1.23
CA GLN A 17 -3.73 18.28 0.23
C GLN A 17 -4.82 19.16 0.85
N SER A 18 -4.52 19.83 1.95
CA SER A 18 -5.47 20.64 2.74
C SER A 18 -6.36 21.58 1.90
N ASN A 19 -5.82 22.18 0.84
CA ASN A 19 -6.53 23.13 -0.01
C ASN A 19 -7.47 22.48 -1.05
N GLU A 20 -7.20 21.24 -1.48
CA GLU A 20 -7.93 20.59 -2.58
C GLU A 20 -9.00 19.61 -2.07
N LEU A 21 -8.91 19.19 -0.80
CA LEU A 21 -9.80 18.21 -0.18
C LEU A 21 -11.29 18.49 -0.41
N HIS A 22 -11.73 19.74 -0.23
CA HIS A 22 -13.16 20.08 -0.42
C HIS A 22 -13.61 19.89 -1.87
N LEU A 23 -12.79 20.31 -2.85
CA LEU A 23 -13.10 20.18 -4.27
C LEU A 23 -13.09 18.72 -4.72
N ILE A 24 -12.13 17.94 -4.23
CA ILE A 24 -12.02 16.51 -4.52
C ILE A 24 -13.25 15.78 -4.01
N LEU A 25 -13.64 15.98 -2.75
CA LEU A 25 -14.79 15.29 -2.16
C LEU A 25 -16.10 15.71 -2.80
N ALA A 26 -16.31 17.01 -3.04
CA ALA A 26 -17.51 17.48 -3.73
C ALA A 26 -17.64 16.85 -5.13
N GLY A 27 -16.55 16.86 -5.92
CA GLY A 27 -16.56 16.27 -7.25
C GLY A 27 -16.79 14.76 -7.28
N ILE A 28 -16.29 14.03 -6.27
CA ILE A 28 -16.53 12.59 -6.12
C ILE A 28 -17.98 12.33 -5.73
N THR A 29 -18.51 13.06 -4.74
CA THR A 29 -19.90 12.95 -4.31
C THR A 29 -20.87 13.22 -5.46
N ASP A 30 -20.64 14.27 -6.25
CA ASP A 30 -21.49 14.62 -7.39
C ASP A 30 -21.47 13.55 -8.48
N ALA A 31 -20.34 12.87 -8.68
CA ALA A 31 -20.21 11.80 -9.66
C ALA A 31 -20.85 10.48 -9.19
N ILE A 32 -20.80 10.18 -7.89
CA ILE A 32 -21.22 8.88 -7.32
C ILE A 32 -22.69 8.89 -6.88
N SER A 33 -23.15 9.98 -6.27
CA SER A 33 -24.51 10.10 -5.74
C SER A 33 -25.62 9.68 -6.73
N PRO A 34 -25.57 10.04 -8.04
CA PRO A 34 -26.58 9.59 -9.00
C PRO A 34 -26.35 8.17 -9.56
N LEU A 35 -25.17 7.58 -9.33
CA LEU A 35 -24.72 6.33 -9.95
C LEU A 35 -25.09 5.08 -9.15
N VAL A 36 -25.17 5.20 -7.82
CA VAL A 36 -25.38 4.07 -6.90
C VAL A 36 -26.47 4.37 -5.88
N SER A 37 -27.04 3.31 -5.30
CA SER A 37 -28.13 3.45 -4.33
C SER A 37 -27.68 3.98 -2.97
N ASP A 38 -26.50 3.56 -2.51
CA ASP A 38 -25.86 4.09 -1.32
C ASP A 38 -24.34 4.11 -1.54
N TYR A 39 -23.65 5.04 -0.87
CA TYR A 39 -22.19 5.13 -0.96
C TYR A 39 -21.59 5.60 0.35
N GLU A 40 -20.32 5.24 0.56
CA GLU A 40 -19.49 5.81 1.62
C GLU A 40 -18.14 6.24 1.04
N LEU A 41 -17.59 7.29 1.62
CA LEU A 41 -16.27 7.83 1.28
C LEU A 41 -15.34 7.53 2.44
N ILE A 42 -14.22 6.88 2.16
CA ILE A 42 -13.20 6.53 3.15
C ILE A 42 -11.92 7.22 2.75
N ILE A 43 -11.46 8.14 3.59
CA ILE A 43 -10.21 8.86 3.39
C ILE A 43 -9.17 8.31 4.35
N VAL A 44 -8.05 7.86 3.81
CA VAL A 44 -6.88 7.50 4.60
C VAL A 44 -5.85 8.60 4.46
N ASP A 45 -5.65 9.35 5.54
CA ASP A 45 -4.59 10.37 5.63
C ASP A 45 -3.26 9.67 5.97
N ASN A 46 -2.33 9.72 5.03
CA ASN A 46 -1.04 9.04 5.13
C ASN A 46 0.00 9.90 5.87
N ALA A 47 -0.33 10.25 7.12
CA ALA A 47 0.47 11.11 8.01
C ALA A 47 0.81 12.46 7.38
N SER A 48 -0.22 13.25 7.08
CA SER A 48 -0.06 14.64 6.63
C SER A 48 0.58 15.50 7.71
N ILE A 49 1.41 16.45 7.26
CA ILE A 49 2.14 17.41 8.11
C ILE A 49 1.48 18.80 8.03
N ASP A 50 0.63 19.03 7.03
CA ASP A 50 -0.14 20.26 6.86
C ASP A 50 -1.48 20.20 7.62
N ASP A 51 -2.34 21.19 7.38
CA ASP A 51 -3.66 21.28 8.00
C ASP A 51 -4.69 20.28 7.43
N SER A 52 -4.29 19.27 6.64
CA SER A 52 -5.22 18.31 6.01
C SER A 52 -6.11 17.61 7.04
N VAL A 53 -5.52 17.12 8.15
CA VAL A 53 -6.26 16.43 9.21
C VAL A 53 -7.28 17.36 9.88
N ALA A 54 -6.92 18.62 10.10
CA ALA A 54 -7.82 19.61 10.69
C ALA A 54 -8.99 19.95 9.75
N THR A 55 -8.72 20.06 8.45
CA THR A 55 -9.75 20.25 7.41
C THR A 55 -10.67 19.04 7.31
N LEU A 56 -10.12 17.83 7.31
CA LEU A 56 -10.91 16.59 7.30
C LEU A 56 -11.85 16.50 8.50
N ARG A 57 -11.38 16.86 9.71
CA ARG A 57 -12.22 16.93 10.91
C ARG A 57 -13.41 17.89 10.73
N LYS A 58 -13.17 19.09 10.19
CA LYS A 58 -14.25 20.05 9.91
C LYS A 58 -15.24 19.51 8.87
N LEU A 59 -14.74 18.76 7.88
CA LEU A 59 -15.57 18.14 6.85
C LEU A 59 -16.40 16.95 7.36
N THR A 60 -16.08 16.40 8.54
CA THR A 60 -16.89 15.37 9.20
C THR A 60 -17.93 15.91 10.18
N ASP A 61 -17.92 17.21 10.49
CA ASP A 61 -18.90 17.84 11.39
C ASP A 61 -20.32 17.91 10.78
N GLU A 62 -21.30 18.38 11.54
CA GLU A 62 -22.72 18.47 11.14
C GLU A 62 -22.97 19.30 9.86
N GLY A 63 -22.09 20.26 9.53
CA GLY A 63 -22.15 21.04 8.29
C GLY A 63 -21.35 20.46 7.12
N GLY A 64 -20.75 19.28 7.30
CA GLY A 64 -19.78 18.68 6.40
C GLY A 64 -20.34 17.73 5.35
N GLN A 65 -19.45 16.90 4.81
CA GLN A 65 -19.76 15.90 3.78
C GLN A 65 -20.46 14.67 4.40
N PRO A 66 -21.56 14.19 3.82
CA PRO A 66 -22.25 13.02 4.33
C PRO A 66 -21.51 11.71 3.98
N ASN A 67 -21.71 10.67 4.81
CA ASN A 67 -21.13 9.34 4.63
C ASN A 67 -19.60 9.32 4.49
N LEU A 68 -18.89 10.16 5.24
CA LEU A 68 -17.44 10.29 5.21
C LEU A 68 -16.79 9.64 6.44
N GLN A 69 -15.83 8.75 6.21
CA GLN A 69 -14.95 8.18 7.24
C GLN A 69 -13.51 8.60 6.96
N VAL A 70 -12.76 8.91 8.01
CA VAL A 70 -11.39 9.38 7.92
C VAL A 70 -10.52 8.61 8.88
N TYR A 71 -9.45 8.01 8.36
CA TYR A 71 -8.42 7.30 9.11
C TYR A 71 -7.09 8.05 8.98
N ALA A 72 -6.65 8.71 10.05
CA ALA A 72 -5.37 9.42 10.07
C ALA A 72 -4.27 8.52 10.64
N LEU A 73 -3.26 8.21 9.82
CA LEU A 73 -2.14 7.37 10.20
C LEU A 73 -1.09 8.15 11.00
N THR A 74 -0.43 7.48 11.95
CA THR A 74 0.61 8.11 12.78
C THR A 74 1.96 8.25 12.08
N LYS A 75 2.21 7.44 11.04
CA LYS A 75 3.43 7.42 10.25
C LYS A 75 3.10 7.25 8.77
N GLU A 76 3.97 7.80 7.93
CA GLU A 76 3.89 7.56 6.49
C GLU A 76 4.12 6.08 6.19
N VAL A 77 3.22 5.50 5.40
CA VAL A 77 3.32 4.14 4.86
C VAL A 77 3.25 4.16 3.34
N ASP A 78 3.55 3.04 2.69
CA ASP A 78 3.39 2.92 1.25
C ASP A 78 1.91 3.01 0.83
N SER A 79 1.66 3.44 -0.41
CA SER A 79 0.31 3.69 -0.92
C SER A 79 -0.59 2.45 -0.84
N ASP A 80 -0.07 1.25 -1.07
CA ASP A 80 -0.88 0.04 -1.00
C ASP A 80 -1.30 -0.27 0.43
N THR A 81 -0.38 -0.13 1.39
CA THR A 81 -0.68 -0.26 2.82
C THR A 81 -1.71 0.79 3.25
N ALA A 82 -1.57 2.06 2.82
CA ALA A 82 -2.55 3.10 3.12
C ALA A 82 -3.93 2.78 2.50
N SER A 83 -3.98 2.38 1.23
CA SER A 83 -5.23 1.94 0.61
C SER A 83 -5.85 0.78 1.38
N TRP A 84 -5.04 -0.18 1.81
CA TRP A 84 -5.50 -1.33 2.58
C TRP A 84 -6.23 -0.94 3.87
N VAL A 85 -5.77 0.08 4.60
CA VAL A 85 -6.48 0.63 5.77
C VAL A 85 -7.90 1.07 5.41
N GLY A 86 -8.10 1.62 4.21
CA GLY A 86 -9.45 1.96 3.75
C GLY A 86 -10.26 0.72 3.35
N LEU A 87 -9.65 -0.26 2.68
CA LEU A 87 -10.33 -1.48 2.25
C LEU A 87 -10.85 -2.32 3.42
N GLU A 88 -10.06 -2.43 4.49
CA GLU A 88 -10.46 -3.24 5.64
C GLU A 88 -11.66 -2.65 6.40
N ASN A 89 -11.76 -1.31 6.41
CA ASN A 89 -12.84 -0.58 7.07
C ASN A 89 -14.06 -0.35 6.15
N ALA A 90 -13.92 -0.62 4.86
CA ALA A 90 -15.00 -0.48 3.89
C ALA A 90 -16.15 -1.47 4.12
N LEU A 91 -17.39 -0.98 4.11
CA LEU A 91 -18.63 -1.73 4.34
C LEU A 91 -19.39 -2.09 3.06
N GLY A 92 -19.05 -1.46 1.93
CA GLY A 92 -19.70 -1.62 0.64
C GLY A 92 -19.63 -3.03 0.05
N ASP A 93 -20.59 -3.35 -0.82
CA ASP A 93 -20.61 -4.56 -1.63
C ASP A 93 -19.43 -4.58 -2.61
N PHE A 94 -19.10 -3.40 -3.12
CA PHE A 94 -17.94 -3.13 -3.94
C PHE A 94 -17.14 -1.98 -3.33
N VAL A 95 -15.83 -2.04 -3.47
CA VAL A 95 -14.90 -1.01 -2.97
C VAL A 95 -14.05 -0.53 -4.12
N ALA A 96 -14.13 0.76 -4.44
CA ALA A 96 -13.30 1.43 -5.41
C ALA A 96 -12.11 2.09 -4.71
N VAL A 97 -10.90 1.87 -5.21
CA VAL A 97 -9.68 2.56 -4.79
C VAL A 97 -9.32 3.55 -5.87
N ILE A 98 -9.29 4.84 -5.51
CA ILE A 98 -9.08 5.93 -6.46
C ILE A 98 -7.98 6.84 -5.93
N ASP A 99 -7.02 7.20 -6.78
CA ASP A 99 -6.12 8.32 -6.51
C ASP A 99 -6.73 9.61 -7.11
N PRO A 100 -7.15 10.58 -6.28
CA PRO A 100 -7.86 11.78 -6.75
C PRO A 100 -7.01 12.69 -7.66
N LEU A 101 -5.68 12.52 -7.68
CA LEU A 101 -4.78 13.31 -8.50
C LEU A 101 -4.51 12.70 -9.87
N THR A 102 -4.53 11.36 -9.97
CA THR A 102 -4.08 10.64 -11.16
C THR A 102 -5.22 9.96 -11.92
N ASP A 103 -6.26 9.54 -11.21
CA ASP A 103 -7.37 8.77 -11.78
C ASP A 103 -8.55 9.67 -12.18
N ASP A 104 -9.30 9.22 -13.21
CA ASP A 104 -10.51 9.90 -13.65
C ASP A 104 -11.75 9.17 -13.12
N ILE A 105 -12.45 9.83 -12.20
CA ILE A 105 -13.68 9.33 -11.57
C ILE A 105 -14.77 9.08 -12.63
N SER A 106 -14.73 9.79 -13.77
CA SER A 106 -15.70 9.63 -14.86
C SER A 106 -15.69 8.21 -15.46
N PHE A 107 -14.61 7.45 -15.25
CA PHE A 107 -14.48 6.06 -15.70
C PHE A 107 -15.09 5.02 -14.75
N LEU A 108 -15.43 5.43 -13.51
CA LEU A 108 -16.01 4.55 -12.49
C LEU A 108 -17.28 3.81 -12.96
N PRO A 109 -18.22 4.41 -13.71
CA PRO A 109 -19.41 3.72 -14.21
C PRO A 109 -19.09 2.48 -15.07
N GLU A 110 -18.07 2.55 -15.94
CA GLU A 110 -17.66 1.43 -16.78
C GLU A 110 -17.03 0.30 -15.96
N MET A 111 -16.29 0.66 -14.91
CA MET A 111 -15.73 -0.33 -13.99
C MET A 111 -16.83 -1.04 -13.19
N LEU A 112 -17.82 -0.30 -12.70
CA LEU A 112 -18.95 -0.85 -11.96
C LEU A 112 -19.83 -1.74 -12.85
N ASP A 113 -20.04 -1.39 -14.12
CA ASP A 113 -20.77 -2.25 -15.05
C ASP A 113 -20.14 -3.64 -15.16
N LYS A 114 -18.81 -3.72 -15.25
CA LYS A 114 -18.08 -5.01 -15.24
C LYS A 114 -18.15 -5.71 -13.89
N ALA A 115 -18.05 -4.98 -12.79
CA ALA A 115 -18.11 -5.54 -11.46
C ALA A 115 -19.48 -6.19 -11.19
N VAL A 116 -20.56 -5.47 -11.50
CA VAL A 116 -21.95 -5.95 -11.37
C VAL A 116 -22.26 -7.08 -12.35
N SER A 117 -21.62 -7.09 -13.53
CA SER A 117 -21.71 -8.21 -14.50
C SER A 117 -21.03 -9.50 -14.03
N GLY A 118 -20.40 -9.52 -12.85
CA GLY A 118 -19.82 -10.72 -12.23
C GLY A 118 -18.29 -10.74 -12.18
N ALA A 119 -17.60 -9.62 -12.48
CA ALA A 119 -16.17 -9.51 -12.23
C ALA A 119 -15.91 -9.20 -10.74
N ASP A 120 -15.18 -10.07 -10.05
CA ASP A 120 -14.80 -9.86 -8.65
C ASP A 120 -13.73 -8.78 -8.49
N VAL A 121 -12.89 -8.59 -9.53
CA VAL A 121 -11.77 -7.65 -9.55
C VAL A 121 -11.73 -6.94 -10.90
N VAL A 122 -11.84 -5.61 -10.88
CA VAL A 122 -11.74 -4.77 -12.08
C VAL A 122 -10.56 -3.82 -11.94
N PHE A 123 -9.64 -3.87 -12.89
CA PHE A 123 -8.48 -2.99 -12.96
C PHE A 123 -8.65 -1.98 -14.09
N ALA A 124 -8.32 -0.71 -13.83
CA ALA A 124 -8.33 0.33 -14.86
C ALA A 124 -6.93 0.92 -15.03
N SER A 125 -6.41 0.92 -16.25
CA SER A 125 -5.11 1.55 -16.58
C SER A 125 -5.32 2.78 -17.46
N ASN A 126 -4.68 3.88 -17.11
CA ASN A 126 -4.63 5.03 -18.00
C ASN A 126 -3.62 4.77 -19.15
N ALA A 127 -4.12 4.73 -20.39
CA ALA A 127 -3.34 4.53 -21.60
C ALA A 127 -2.48 5.75 -21.95
N GLN A 128 -2.88 6.97 -21.54
CA GLN A 128 -2.09 8.18 -21.69
C GLN A 128 -1.02 8.26 -20.59
N LYS A 129 0.07 7.50 -20.77
CA LYS A 129 1.27 7.67 -19.94
C LYS A 129 1.97 8.97 -20.31
N SER A 130 2.25 9.80 -19.30
CA SER A 130 3.18 10.94 -19.40
C SER A 130 4.44 10.53 -20.18
N THR A 131 4.86 11.36 -21.13
CA THR A 131 6.06 11.14 -21.96
C THR A 131 7.28 10.95 -21.05
N GLN A 132 7.68 9.70 -20.85
CA GLN A 132 8.87 9.36 -20.09
C GLN A 132 10.10 9.52 -20.98
N SER A 133 11.16 10.14 -20.46
CA SER A 133 12.45 10.22 -21.14
C SER A 133 12.95 8.81 -21.48
N PHE A 134 13.64 8.64 -22.62
CA PHE A 134 14.22 7.36 -23.02
C PHE A 134 15.17 6.78 -21.94
N ALA A 135 15.89 7.65 -21.22
CA ALA A 135 16.73 7.26 -20.08
C ALA A 135 15.92 6.66 -18.92
N TYR A 136 14.74 7.19 -18.64
CA TYR A 136 13.83 6.66 -17.62
C TYR A 136 13.28 5.29 -18.01
N ARG A 137 12.92 5.10 -19.29
CA ARG A 137 12.44 3.79 -19.79
C ARG A 137 13.51 2.71 -19.66
N GLY A 138 14.77 3.04 -19.96
CA GLY A 138 15.91 2.14 -19.77
C GLY A 138 16.15 1.79 -18.29
N ALA A 139 16.22 2.80 -17.42
CA ALA A 139 16.41 2.61 -15.99
C ALA A 139 15.27 1.79 -15.35
N TYR A 140 14.02 2.05 -15.74
CA TYR A 140 12.85 1.30 -15.27
C TYR A 140 12.89 -0.15 -15.72
N ALA A 141 13.31 -0.44 -16.96
CA ALA A 141 13.45 -1.81 -17.44
C ALA A 141 14.52 -2.60 -16.66
N ILE A 142 15.68 -1.99 -16.38
CA ILE A 142 16.74 -2.58 -15.57
C ILE A 142 16.26 -2.81 -14.14
N PHE A 143 15.59 -1.82 -13.55
CA PHE A 143 15.02 -1.93 -12.20
C PHE A 143 14.00 -3.07 -12.12
N ASN A 144 13.09 -3.17 -13.08
CA ASN A 144 12.10 -4.25 -13.15
C ASN A 144 12.77 -5.63 -13.29
N LEU A 145 13.85 -5.74 -14.07
CA LEU A 145 14.61 -6.98 -14.20
C LEU A 145 15.30 -7.38 -12.88
N LEU A 146 15.96 -6.43 -12.22
CA LEU A 146 16.60 -6.66 -10.92
C LEU A 146 15.56 -7.01 -9.86
N TYR A 147 14.47 -6.25 -9.79
CA TYR A 147 13.37 -6.50 -8.87
C TYR A 147 12.77 -7.89 -9.08
N LYS A 148 12.57 -8.30 -10.34
CA LYS A 148 12.15 -9.67 -10.68
C LYS A 148 13.14 -10.72 -10.20
N TRP A 149 14.43 -10.50 -10.38
CA TRP A 149 15.44 -11.47 -9.96
C TRP A 149 15.51 -11.61 -8.44
N PHE A 150 15.32 -10.51 -7.71
CA PHE A 150 15.39 -10.48 -6.25
C PHE A 150 14.09 -10.88 -5.54
N ASN A 151 12.94 -10.47 -6.08
CA ASN A 151 11.63 -10.67 -5.46
C ASN A 151 10.79 -11.75 -6.16
N GLY A 152 11.26 -12.29 -7.29
CA GLY A 152 10.49 -13.23 -8.11
C GLY A 152 9.29 -12.59 -8.83
N ILE A 153 9.09 -11.28 -8.70
CA ILE A 153 7.87 -10.57 -9.11
C ILE A 153 8.19 -9.54 -10.19
N HIS A 154 7.37 -9.48 -11.24
CA HIS A 154 7.46 -8.43 -12.24
C HIS A 154 6.81 -7.15 -11.70
N LEU A 155 7.57 -6.06 -11.61
CA LEU A 155 7.04 -4.73 -11.32
C LEU A 155 6.06 -4.26 -12.41
N ALA A 156 6.26 -4.72 -13.65
CA ALA A 156 5.31 -4.49 -14.75
C ALA A 156 3.97 -5.24 -14.59
N ASN A 157 3.90 -6.21 -13.66
CA ASN A 157 2.66 -6.87 -13.26
C ASN A 157 2.08 -6.27 -11.97
N GLU A 158 2.66 -5.20 -11.42
CA GLU A 158 1.96 -4.40 -10.42
C GLU A 158 0.66 -3.92 -11.06
N ALA A 159 -0.44 -4.25 -10.41
CA ALA A 159 -1.73 -3.85 -10.95
C ALA A 159 -1.88 -2.33 -10.86
N PRO A 160 -2.73 -1.78 -11.72
CA PRO A 160 -3.10 -0.39 -11.63
C PRO A 160 -3.65 -0.05 -10.25
N GLN A 161 -3.36 1.17 -9.79
CA GLN A 161 -3.85 1.71 -8.52
C GLN A 161 -5.36 1.92 -8.53
N TYR A 162 -5.93 2.20 -9.71
CA TYR A 162 -7.37 2.29 -9.90
C TYR A 162 -8.01 0.89 -10.00
N ARG A 163 -8.75 0.53 -8.94
CA ARG A 163 -9.28 -0.82 -8.74
C ARG A 163 -10.70 -0.76 -8.21
N VAL A 164 -11.55 -1.66 -8.67
CA VAL A 164 -12.82 -1.99 -8.02
C VAL A 164 -12.78 -3.45 -7.60
N LEU A 165 -13.03 -3.70 -6.32
CA LEU A 165 -12.99 -5.01 -5.70
C LEU A 165 -14.34 -5.35 -5.11
N SER A 166 -14.80 -6.58 -5.31
CA SER A 166 -15.94 -7.10 -4.55
C SER A 166 -15.57 -7.34 -3.09
N LYS A 167 -16.55 -7.22 -2.19
CA LYS A 167 -16.37 -7.53 -0.76
C LYS A 167 -15.87 -8.96 -0.53
N ARG A 168 -16.20 -9.90 -1.43
CA ARG A 168 -15.73 -11.30 -1.37
C ARG A 168 -14.21 -11.39 -1.46
N VAL A 169 -13.60 -10.62 -2.36
CA VAL A 169 -12.14 -10.58 -2.54
C VAL A 169 -11.47 -9.96 -1.31
N ILE A 170 -12.03 -8.87 -0.79
CA ILE A 170 -11.50 -8.20 0.39
C ILE A 170 -11.53 -9.13 1.60
N ASN A 171 -12.64 -9.84 1.81
CA ASN A 171 -12.77 -10.82 2.89
C ASN A 171 -11.78 -11.98 2.75
N PHE A 172 -11.46 -12.42 1.53
CA PHE A 172 -10.42 -13.42 1.29
C PHE A 172 -9.02 -12.89 1.65
N ILE A 173 -8.72 -11.64 1.29
CA ILE A 173 -7.43 -11.00 1.62
C ILE A 173 -7.29 -10.82 3.13
N LEU A 174 -8.37 -10.45 3.83
CA LEU A 174 -8.41 -10.30 5.30
C LEU A 174 -8.05 -11.59 6.06
N GLN A 175 -8.24 -12.76 5.46
CA GLN A 175 -7.90 -14.05 6.07
C GLN A 175 -6.40 -14.38 5.99
N HIS A 176 -5.61 -13.63 5.22
CA HIS A 176 -4.19 -13.89 5.06
C HIS A 176 -3.38 -13.30 6.22
N PRO A 177 -2.25 -13.93 6.62
CA PRO A 177 -1.36 -13.38 7.66
C PRO A 177 -0.77 -12.01 7.31
N GLN A 178 -0.65 -11.71 6.00
CA GLN A 178 -0.14 -10.44 5.49
C GLN A 178 -1.10 -9.88 4.42
N PRO A 179 -2.18 -9.20 4.84
CA PRO A 179 -3.23 -8.74 3.94
C PRO A 179 -2.75 -7.71 2.92
N SER A 180 -1.94 -6.72 3.32
CA SER A 180 -1.42 -5.68 2.42
C SER A 180 -0.53 -6.23 1.29
N MET A 181 0.32 -7.22 1.61
CA MET A 181 1.14 -7.91 0.60
C MET A 181 0.25 -8.72 -0.35
N THR A 182 -0.75 -9.41 0.19
CA THR A 182 -1.71 -10.17 -0.62
C THR A 182 -2.52 -9.25 -1.54
N TYR A 183 -2.92 -8.06 -1.07
CA TYR A 183 -3.58 -7.02 -1.87
C TYR A 183 -2.68 -6.52 -3.02
N ARG A 184 -1.38 -6.31 -2.77
CA ARG A 184 -0.39 -5.99 -3.81
C ARG A 184 -0.28 -7.12 -4.85
N HIS A 185 -0.30 -8.37 -4.40
CA HIS A 185 -0.17 -9.57 -5.25
C HIS A 185 -1.49 -10.11 -5.80
N LEU A 186 -2.60 -9.41 -5.58
CA LEU A 186 -3.91 -9.81 -6.07
C LEU A 186 -3.95 -10.14 -7.58
N PRO A 187 -3.23 -9.44 -8.49
CA PRO A 187 -3.23 -9.78 -9.91
C PRO A 187 -2.63 -11.15 -10.22
N ALA A 188 -1.72 -11.63 -9.38
CA ALA A 188 -1.09 -12.93 -9.50
C ALA A 188 -1.92 -14.05 -8.82
N THR A 189 -2.91 -13.69 -8.02
CA THR A 189 -3.77 -14.64 -7.30
C THR A 189 -4.83 -15.20 -8.25
N GLY A 190 -4.95 -16.52 -8.33
CA GLY A 190 -5.95 -17.21 -9.14
C GLY A 190 -7.30 -17.35 -8.42
N GLY A 191 -8.35 -17.66 -9.18
CA GLY A 191 -9.66 -18.05 -8.63
C GLY A 191 -10.77 -16.99 -8.65
N PHE A 192 -10.43 -15.73 -8.95
CA PHE A 192 -11.41 -14.63 -9.06
C PHE A 192 -11.68 -14.22 -10.52
N ALA A 193 -12.91 -13.83 -10.82
CA ALA A 193 -13.26 -13.25 -12.11
C ALA A 193 -12.63 -11.87 -12.25
N ARG A 194 -11.86 -11.65 -13.33
CA ARG A 194 -11.05 -10.44 -13.52
C ARG A 194 -11.40 -9.73 -14.82
N ALA A 195 -11.48 -8.40 -14.77
CA ALA A 195 -11.57 -7.55 -15.94
C ALA A 195 -10.47 -6.49 -15.92
N ASN A 196 -9.75 -6.31 -17.04
CA ASN A 196 -8.78 -5.25 -17.23
C ASN A 196 -9.33 -4.27 -18.25
N LEU A 197 -9.47 -3.01 -17.85
CA LEU A 197 -9.96 -1.92 -18.67
C LEU A 197 -8.84 -0.90 -18.89
N ASN A 198 -8.86 -0.27 -20.06
CA ASN A 198 -7.94 0.81 -20.39
C ASN A 198 -8.78 2.05 -20.69
N TYR A 199 -8.44 3.17 -20.07
CA TYR A 199 -9.07 4.45 -20.34
C TYR A 199 -8.02 5.49 -20.74
N SER A 200 -8.44 6.57 -21.38
CA SER A 200 -7.54 7.64 -21.79
C SER A 200 -8.04 8.95 -21.20
N ALA A 201 -7.40 9.40 -20.12
CA ALA A 201 -7.70 10.70 -19.51
C ALA A 201 -6.41 11.49 -19.32
N MET A 202 -6.48 12.80 -19.49
CA MET A 202 -5.37 13.68 -19.11
C MET A 202 -5.28 13.71 -17.58
N PRO A 203 -4.14 13.34 -16.97
CA PRO A 203 -3.99 13.42 -15.52
C PRO A 203 -4.11 14.87 -15.04
N ARG A 204 -4.81 15.08 -13.92
CA ARG A 204 -5.04 16.42 -13.34
C ARG A 204 -3.75 17.11 -12.94
N ILE A 205 -2.76 16.34 -12.47
CA ILE A 205 -1.42 16.83 -12.15
C ILE A 205 -0.37 16.10 -12.99
N LYS A 206 0.39 16.88 -13.76
CA LYS A 206 1.52 16.38 -14.56
C LYS A 206 2.75 16.28 -13.67
N HIS A 207 2.84 15.24 -12.83
CA HIS A 207 4.09 14.97 -12.10
C HIS A 207 5.20 14.63 -13.09
N THR A 208 6.18 15.52 -13.22
CA THR A 208 7.45 15.21 -13.89
C THR A 208 8.25 14.30 -12.97
N LYS A 209 8.25 12.99 -13.26
CA LYS A 209 9.06 12.02 -12.50
C LYS A 209 10.54 12.33 -12.76
N HIS A 210 11.22 12.93 -11.78
CA HIS A 210 12.65 13.18 -11.86
C HIS A 210 13.42 11.85 -11.70
N LEU A 211 14.42 11.64 -12.57
CA LEU A 211 15.22 10.41 -12.62
C LEU A 211 15.95 10.14 -11.31
N GLY A 212 16.55 11.17 -10.69
CA GLY A 212 17.28 11.04 -9.42
C GLY A 212 16.39 10.57 -8.28
N GLU A 213 15.23 11.21 -8.10
CA GLU A 213 14.24 10.82 -7.08
C GLU A 213 13.68 9.41 -7.33
N SER A 214 13.56 9.00 -8.59
CA SER A 214 13.06 7.67 -8.94
C SER A 214 14.10 6.57 -8.69
N ILE A 215 15.39 6.85 -8.92
CA ILE A 215 16.50 5.91 -8.62
C ILE A 215 16.63 5.73 -7.12
N ASP A 216 16.65 6.83 -6.38
CA ASP A 216 16.77 6.80 -4.94
C ASP A 216 15.55 6.11 -4.30
N ARG A 217 14.34 6.41 -4.77
CA ARG A 217 13.12 5.70 -4.35
C ARG A 217 13.15 4.21 -4.70
N GLY A 218 13.65 3.86 -5.90
CA GLY A 218 13.84 2.47 -6.32
C GLY A 218 14.86 1.73 -5.45
N MET A 219 15.99 2.36 -5.13
CA MET A 219 17.02 1.81 -4.22
C MET A 219 16.45 1.63 -2.82
N ARG A 220 15.74 2.63 -2.28
CA ARG A 220 15.04 2.50 -1.00
C ARG A 220 14.06 1.33 -1.03
N LEU A 221 13.26 1.18 -2.08
CA LEU A 221 12.30 0.07 -2.24
C LEU A 221 12.99 -1.30 -2.30
N LEU A 222 14.09 -1.44 -3.06
CA LEU A 222 14.85 -2.68 -3.14
C LEU A 222 15.44 -3.08 -1.79
N VAL A 223 15.98 -2.11 -1.05
CA VAL A 223 16.59 -2.31 0.26
C VAL A 223 15.55 -2.54 1.35
N SER A 224 14.42 -1.82 1.33
CA SER A 224 13.39 -1.89 2.38
C SER A 224 12.50 -3.13 2.26
N THR A 225 12.27 -3.62 1.05
CA THR A 225 11.27 -4.68 0.80
C THR A 225 11.89 -6.08 0.81
N THR A 226 13.23 -6.19 0.67
CA THR A 226 13.84 -7.48 0.32
C THR A 226 15.03 -7.85 1.20
N ARG A 227 15.04 -9.09 1.70
CA ARG A 227 16.21 -9.74 2.32
C ARG A 227 17.29 -10.13 1.29
N ALA A 228 16.98 -10.05 0.01
CA ALA A 228 17.78 -10.60 -1.08
C ALA A 228 19.14 -9.91 -1.28
N PRO A 229 19.29 -8.56 -1.21
CA PRO A 229 20.60 -7.92 -1.31
C PRO A 229 21.56 -8.40 -0.21
N MET A 230 21.06 -8.52 1.02
CA MET A 230 21.83 -9.04 2.14
C MET A 230 22.10 -10.55 2.02
N ARG A 231 21.19 -11.32 1.42
CA ARG A 231 21.44 -12.73 1.06
C ARG A 231 22.54 -12.89 0.01
N LEU A 232 22.66 -11.98 -0.95
CA LEU A 232 23.80 -11.98 -1.87
C LEU A 232 25.12 -11.72 -1.16
N VAL A 233 25.16 -10.71 -0.27
CA VAL A 233 26.36 -10.38 0.50
C VAL A 233 26.80 -11.58 1.34
N THR A 234 25.88 -12.18 2.10
CA THR A 234 26.18 -13.38 2.90
C THR A 234 26.62 -14.57 2.03
N SER A 235 25.99 -14.80 0.88
CA SER A 235 26.42 -15.83 -0.07
C SER A 235 27.82 -15.57 -0.64
N LEU A 236 28.16 -14.31 -0.95
CA LEU A 236 29.48 -13.94 -1.46
C LEU A 236 30.55 -14.05 -0.38
N SER A 237 30.22 -13.68 0.87
CA SER A 237 31.09 -13.87 2.03
C SER A 237 31.34 -15.35 2.33
N LEU A 238 30.30 -16.19 2.23
CA LEU A 238 30.46 -17.65 2.37
C LEU A 238 31.36 -18.22 1.26
N PHE A 239 31.11 -17.83 0.01
CA PHE A 239 31.96 -18.22 -1.13
C PHE A 239 33.40 -17.77 -0.92
N GLY A 240 33.62 -16.52 -0.50
CA GLY A 240 34.94 -15.97 -0.20
C GLY A 240 35.65 -16.73 0.92
N ALA A 241 34.94 -17.10 1.99
CA ALA A 241 35.50 -17.90 3.07
C ALA A 241 35.93 -19.29 2.58
N VAL A 242 35.07 -19.98 1.82
CA VAL A 242 35.40 -21.30 1.25
C VAL A 242 36.57 -21.21 0.28
N ALA A 243 36.60 -20.20 -0.60
CA ALA A 243 37.68 -20.01 -1.56
C ALA A 243 39.03 -19.75 -0.88
N ASN A 244 39.07 -18.90 0.15
CA ASN A 244 40.30 -18.65 0.91
C ASN A 244 40.73 -19.89 1.71
N LEU A 245 39.79 -20.67 2.24
CA LEU A 245 40.12 -21.92 2.93
C LEU A 245 40.79 -22.93 1.96
N LEU A 246 40.23 -23.09 0.76
CA LEU A 246 40.82 -23.94 -0.29
C LEU A 246 42.20 -23.42 -0.73
N TYR A 247 42.36 -22.10 -0.88
CA TYR A 247 43.64 -21.48 -1.22
C TYR A 247 44.69 -21.70 -0.12
N SER A 248 44.31 -21.59 1.15
CA SER A 248 45.20 -21.91 2.28
C SER A 248 45.66 -23.37 2.25
N ILE A 249 44.75 -24.32 2.01
CA ILE A 249 45.09 -25.74 1.88
C ILE A 249 46.07 -25.97 0.71
N TYR A 250 45.82 -25.30 -0.43
CA TYR A 250 46.71 -25.36 -1.59
C TYR A 250 48.12 -24.82 -1.28
N VAL A 251 48.24 -23.66 -0.61
CA VAL A 251 49.53 -23.09 -0.22
C VAL A 251 50.30 -24.02 0.71
N VAL A 252 49.61 -24.63 1.68
CA VAL A 252 50.22 -25.62 2.60
C VAL A 252 50.68 -26.87 1.83
N ALA A 253 49.87 -27.40 0.90
CA ALA A 253 50.26 -28.53 0.07
C ALA A 253 51.51 -28.23 -0.76
N VAL A 254 51.58 -27.06 -1.41
CA VAL A 254 52.77 -26.63 -2.17
C VAL A 254 54.00 -26.56 -1.26
N GLY A 255 53.83 -26.09 -0.02
CA GLY A 255 54.92 -26.03 0.97
C GLY A 255 55.47 -27.41 1.37
N PHE A 256 54.66 -28.47 1.34
CA PHE A 256 55.12 -29.83 1.65
C PHE A 256 55.65 -30.60 0.44
N PHE A 257 55.04 -30.42 -0.74
CA PHE A 257 55.35 -31.22 -1.93
C PHE A 257 56.38 -30.60 -2.87
N LYS A 258 56.60 -29.28 -2.81
CA LYS A 258 57.50 -28.57 -3.73
C LYS A 258 58.77 -28.12 -3.01
N VAL A 259 59.92 -28.54 -3.53
CA VAL A 259 61.24 -28.28 -2.93
C VAL A 259 61.70 -26.83 -3.20
N ASP A 260 61.43 -26.30 -4.39
CA ASP A 260 61.82 -24.95 -4.80
C ASP A 260 60.62 -23.98 -4.77
N VAL A 261 60.44 -23.31 -3.63
CA VAL A 261 59.46 -22.22 -3.46
C VAL A 261 60.20 -20.94 -3.08
N ALA A 262 59.78 -19.81 -3.66
CA ALA A 262 60.37 -18.52 -3.36
C ALA A 262 60.29 -18.22 -1.85
N PRO A 263 61.40 -17.78 -1.21
CA PRO A 263 61.43 -17.49 0.21
C PRO A 263 60.33 -16.48 0.59
N GLY A 264 59.58 -16.76 1.65
CA GLY A 264 58.52 -15.89 2.17
C GLY A 264 57.19 -15.94 1.42
N TRP A 265 57.09 -16.59 0.25
CA TRP A 265 55.82 -16.70 -0.48
C TRP A 265 54.77 -17.47 0.31
N ILE A 266 55.15 -18.61 0.89
CA ILE A 266 54.24 -19.47 1.67
C ILE A 266 53.65 -18.69 2.86
N SER A 267 54.50 -18.03 3.65
CA SER A 267 54.06 -17.28 4.83
C SER A 267 53.17 -16.09 4.46
N LEU A 268 53.51 -15.36 3.39
CA LEU A 268 52.77 -14.16 2.98
C LEU A 268 51.42 -14.53 2.36
N SER A 269 51.39 -15.55 1.50
CA SER A 269 50.14 -16.10 0.93
C SER A 269 49.23 -16.68 2.01
N LEU A 270 49.77 -17.41 2.99
CA LEU A 270 48.99 -17.99 4.08
C LEU A 270 48.43 -16.89 5.01
N GLN A 271 49.24 -15.88 5.35
CA GLN A 271 48.79 -14.73 6.14
C GLN A 271 47.66 -13.98 5.42
N GLN A 272 47.84 -13.66 4.13
CA GLN A 272 46.84 -12.96 3.34
C GLN A 272 45.53 -13.76 3.25
N SER A 273 45.63 -15.04 2.92
CA SER A 273 44.48 -15.95 2.87
C SER A 273 43.75 -16.03 4.21
N GLY A 274 44.49 -16.14 5.32
CA GLY A 274 43.94 -16.16 6.67
C GLY A 274 43.20 -14.87 7.03
N MET A 275 43.76 -13.71 6.69
CA MET A 275 43.10 -12.41 6.90
C MET A 275 41.81 -12.29 6.09
N PHE A 276 41.83 -12.63 4.79
CA PHE A 276 40.63 -12.59 3.95
C PHE A 276 39.57 -13.62 4.37
N PHE A 277 39.98 -14.80 4.84
CA PHE A 277 39.07 -15.78 5.43
C PHE A 277 38.35 -15.22 6.66
N LEU A 278 39.09 -14.63 7.61
CA LEU A 278 38.51 -14.05 8.82
C LEU A 278 37.58 -12.88 8.50
N ILE A 279 37.97 -11.97 7.59
CA ILE A 279 37.11 -10.87 7.16
C ILE A 279 35.81 -11.40 6.52
N SER A 280 35.92 -12.42 5.67
CA SER A 280 34.76 -13.05 5.03
C SER A 280 33.83 -13.70 6.06
N LEU A 281 34.38 -14.36 7.08
CA LEU A 281 33.62 -14.94 8.18
C LEU A 281 32.89 -13.88 9.02
N VAL A 282 33.57 -12.76 9.34
CA VAL A 282 32.96 -11.64 10.08
C VAL A 282 31.81 -11.03 9.28
N LEU A 283 32.00 -10.81 7.98
CA LEU A 283 30.94 -10.28 7.10
C LEU A 283 29.76 -11.24 6.97
N LEU A 284 30.01 -12.55 6.93
CA LEU A 284 28.97 -13.58 6.91
C LEU A 284 28.10 -13.51 8.18
N VAL A 285 28.73 -13.48 9.36
CA VAL A 285 28.03 -13.42 10.65
C VAL A 285 27.26 -12.11 10.79
N LEU A 286 27.88 -10.97 10.43
CA LEU A 286 27.23 -9.67 10.48
C LEU A 286 26.04 -9.60 9.52
N GLY A 287 26.17 -10.16 8.31
CA GLY A 287 25.09 -10.22 7.34
C GLY A 287 23.90 -11.04 7.81
N GLU A 288 24.15 -12.22 8.41
CA GLU A 288 23.07 -13.04 8.98
C GLU A 288 22.42 -12.38 10.20
N TYR A 289 23.21 -11.69 11.03
CA TYR A 289 22.70 -10.92 12.16
C TYR A 289 21.78 -9.78 11.73
N ILE A 290 22.16 -9.01 10.71
CA ILE A 290 21.32 -7.95 10.13
C ILE A 290 20.03 -8.56 9.54
N LEU A 291 20.12 -9.69 8.83
CA LEU A 291 18.94 -10.39 8.31
C LEU A 291 17.97 -10.80 9.41
N ASN A 292 18.49 -11.31 10.53
CA ASN A 292 17.68 -11.69 11.70
C ASN A 292 17.05 -10.46 12.39
N MET A 293 17.80 -9.37 12.52
CA MET A 293 17.28 -8.12 13.09
C MET A 293 16.14 -7.54 12.25
N VAL A 294 16.28 -7.56 10.92
CA VAL A 294 15.22 -7.12 9.99
C VAL A 294 13.98 -8.03 10.10
N SER A 295 14.16 -9.34 10.30
CA SER A 295 13.00 -10.22 10.50
C SER A 295 12.23 -9.91 11.79
N LEU A 296 12.93 -9.55 12.87
CA LEU A 296 12.30 -9.20 14.15
C LEU A 296 11.57 -7.86 14.10
N GLN A 297 12.05 -6.88 13.31
CA GLN A 297 11.36 -5.61 13.13
C GLN A 297 10.05 -5.73 12.32
N ASN A 298 9.93 -6.74 11.47
CA ASN A 298 8.76 -6.94 10.63
C ASN A 298 7.56 -7.60 11.36
N GLU A 299 7.65 -7.87 12.67
CA GLU A 299 6.55 -8.46 13.45
C GLU A 299 5.55 -7.42 14.01
N GLY A 300 5.79 -6.12 13.80
CA GLY A 300 4.85 -5.06 14.17
C GLY A 300 3.72 -4.86 13.14
N PRO A 301 2.57 -4.27 13.54
CA PRO A 301 1.54 -3.88 12.60
C PRO A 301 2.09 -2.85 11.59
N LEU A 302 1.76 -3.03 10.32
CA LEU A 302 2.32 -2.25 9.20
C LEU A 302 2.02 -0.76 9.32
N TYR A 303 0.85 -0.42 9.87
CA TYR A 303 0.37 0.93 10.11
C TYR A 303 -0.25 1.03 11.51
N HIS A 304 -0.41 2.26 11.98
CA HIS A 304 -1.19 2.57 13.16
C HIS A 304 -2.12 3.73 12.84
N VAL A 305 -3.41 3.55 13.11
CA VAL A 305 -4.39 4.63 13.05
C VAL A 305 -4.28 5.44 14.34
N GLY A 306 -3.95 6.72 14.21
CA GLY A 306 -3.82 7.64 15.34
C GLY A 306 -5.13 8.34 15.68
N GLN A 307 -5.91 8.71 14.67
CA GLN A 307 -7.20 9.37 14.84
C GLN A 307 -8.20 8.81 13.81
N GLU A 308 -9.43 8.62 14.25
CA GLU A 308 -10.55 8.21 13.40
C GLU A 308 -11.66 9.27 13.51
N PHE A 309 -12.20 9.68 12.37
CA PHE A 309 -13.36 10.56 12.30
C PHE A 309 -14.42 9.90 11.45
N THR A 310 -15.67 9.93 11.91
CA THR A 310 -16.82 9.50 11.13
C THR A 310 -17.77 10.68 11.01
N SER A 311 -18.33 10.88 9.83
CA SER A 311 -19.27 11.95 9.55
C SER A 311 -20.48 11.87 10.46
N ALA A 312 -20.85 12.99 11.06
CA ALA A 312 -22.09 13.09 11.84
C ALA A 312 -23.35 12.88 10.97
N ARG A 313 -23.24 13.17 9.66
CA ARG A 313 -24.32 12.99 8.68
C ARG A 313 -24.18 11.67 7.95
N MET A 314 -25.15 10.79 8.15
CA MET A 314 -25.31 9.57 7.36
C MET A 314 -26.56 9.67 6.50
N THR A 315 -26.38 9.73 5.18
CA THR A 315 -27.48 9.85 4.21
C THR A 315 -28.46 8.67 4.30
N ARG A 316 -28.00 7.50 4.77
CA ARG A 316 -28.86 6.34 5.02
C ARG A 316 -29.88 6.57 6.14
N HIS A 317 -29.51 7.31 7.19
CA HIS A 317 -30.42 7.66 8.29
C HIS A 317 -31.49 8.68 7.85
N GLU A 318 -31.16 9.58 6.92
CA GLU A 318 -32.12 10.51 6.32
C GLU A 318 -33.09 9.81 5.34
N LYS A 319 -32.67 8.70 4.71
CA LYS A 319 -33.51 7.88 3.81
C LYS A 319 -34.48 6.94 4.53
N LEU A 320 -34.19 6.59 5.78
CA LEU A 320 -35.13 5.84 6.61
C LEU A 320 -36.09 6.87 7.23
N ASN A 321 -37.40 6.76 6.99
CA ASN A 321 -38.43 7.54 7.70
C ASN A 321 -38.44 7.15 9.20
N ILE A 322 -37.40 7.52 9.93
CA ILE A 322 -37.35 7.39 11.39
C ILE A 322 -37.86 8.72 11.92
N GLU A 323 -39.16 8.79 12.18
CA GLU A 323 -39.67 9.80 13.09
C GLU A 323 -38.98 9.55 14.44
N VAL A 324 -38.03 10.42 14.79
CA VAL A 324 -37.53 10.49 16.15
C VAL A 324 -38.72 10.90 17.00
N VAL A 325 -39.40 9.91 17.59
CA VAL A 325 -40.46 10.15 18.55
C VAL A 325 -39.81 10.85 19.73
N ALA A 326 -39.84 12.19 19.69
CA ALA A 326 -39.50 13.01 20.83
C ALA A 326 -40.35 12.52 21.99
N SER A 327 -39.70 12.01 23.03
CA SER A 327 -40.33 11.52 24.25
C SER A 327 -41.36 12.54 24.71
N MET A 328 -42.64 12.16 24.68
CA MET A 328 -43.72 13.01 25.21
C MET A 328 -43.34 13.46 26.63
N PRO A 329 -43.58 14.74 26.99
CA PRO A 329 -43.38 15.17 28.36
C PRO A 329 -44.27 14.29 29.25
N ARG A 330 -43.69 13.62 30.24
CA ARG A 330 -44.48 12.95 31.28
C ARG A 330 -45.44 13.97 31.86
N GLU A 331 -46.74 13.80 31.60
CA GLU A 331 -47.77 14.54 32.32
C GLU A 331 -47.53 14.33 33.81
N THR A 332 -47.23 15.42 34.50
CA THR A 332 -47.21 15.46 35.96
C THR A 332 -48.62 15.15 36.45
N PRO A 333 -48.81 14.23 37.41
CA PRO A 333 -50.13 13.95 37.94
C PRO A 333 -50.66 15.21 38.63
N ARG A 334 -51.79 15.74 38.15
CA ARG A 334 -52.56 16.77 38.85
C ARG A 334 -52.99 16.21 40.20
N THR A 335 -52.44 16.73 41.28
CA THR A 335 -53.00 16.55 42.62
C THR A 335 -54.32 17.32 42.70
N SER A 336 -55.44 16.60 42.82
CA SER A 336 -56.74 17.21 43.14
C SER A 336 -56.83 17.51 44.64
N PRO A 337 -57.45 18.62 45.05
CA PRO A 337 -57.53 19.02 46.45
C PRO A 337 -58.63 18.27 47.21
N ASP A 338 -58.35 18.04 48.49
CA ASP A 338 -59.24 17.84 49.64
C ASP A 338 -60.68 17.34 49.42
N ARG A 339 -61.00 16.23 50.11
CA ARG A 339 -62.30 16.08 50.78
C ARG A 339 -62.17 15.49 52.18
N VAL A 340 -62.56 16.34 53.11
CA VAL A 340 -62.91 16.12 54.52
C VAL A 340 -64.03 15.08 54.65
N ALA A 341 -63.83 14.09 55.52
CA ALA A 341 -64.79 13.58 56.52
C ALA A 341 -64.11 12.51 57.39
#